data_AF-A0A2E1WPL3-F1
#
_entry.id   AF-A0A2E1WPL3-F1
#
_cell.length_a   1.000
_cell.length_b   1.000
_cell.length_c   1.000
_cell.angle_alpha   90.00
_cell.angle_beta   90.00
_cell.angle_gamma   90.00
#
_symmetry.space_group_name_H-M   'P 1'
#
loop_
_entity.id
_entity.type
_entity.pdbx_description
1 polymer ?
#
loop_
_entity_poly.entity_id
_entity_poly.type
_entity_poly.pdbx_seq_one_letter_code
_entity_poly.pdbx_strand_id
1 'polypeptide(L)'
;MSRGVLIGADLVAVLLLVFGLYFPRNRRRDMVVALLGVNVAVMAIATTFSNVEVNLGLGLGLFGVLSIIRLRSSELGQQEIAYYFSSLAIGLLGGVQIEPAWVSPALMAAV
;
A
#
# COMPACT_ATOMS: atom_id res chain seq x y z
N MET A 1 -20.80 -4.12 4.69
CA MET A 1 -20.53 -3.00 3.76
C MET A 1 -19.91 -3.58 2.49
N SER A 2 -20.23 -3.06 1.30
CA SER A 2 -19.59 -3.52 0.07
C SER A 2 -18.11 -3.10 0.06
N ARG A 3 -17.22 -3.94 -0.50
CA ARG A 3 -15.78 -3.64 -0.58
C ARG A 3 -15.49 -2.29 -1.23
N GLY A 4 -16.26 -1.91 -2.25
CA GLY A 4 -16.12 -0.60 -2.90
C GLY A 4 -16.37 0.59 -1.96
N VAL A 5 -17.29 0.45 -0.99
CA VAL A 5 -17.53 1.51 0.01
C VAL A 5 -16.35 1.62 0.98
N LEU A 6 -15.72 0.50 1.36
CA LEU A 6 -14.53 0.53 2.22
C LEU A 6 -13.32 1.14 1.52
N ILE A 7 -13.09 0.79 0.25
CA ILE A 7 -12.03 1.38 -0.59
C ILE A 7 -12.27 2.88 -0.77
N GLY A 8 -13.50 3.28 -1.09
CA GLY A 8 -13.86 4.69 -1.22
C GLY A 8 -13.67 5.47 0.09
N ALA A 9 -14.03 4.87 1.22
CA ALA A 9 -13.83 5.48 2.53
C ALA A 9 -12.33 5.64 2.88
N ASP A 10 -11.50 4.64 2.58
CA ASP A 10 -10.04 4.70 2.77
C ASP A 10 -9.41 5.81 1.93
N LEU A 11 -9.78 5.90 0.64
CA LEU A 11 -9.32 6.97 -0.25
C LEU A 11 -9.75 8.35 0.25
N VAL A 12 -10.99 8.52 0.71
CA VAL A 12 -11.44 9.80 1.28
C VAL A 12 -10.67 10.10 2.57
N ALA A 13 -10.46 9.11 3.44
CA ALA A 13 -9.74 9.29 4.68
C ALA A 13 -8.27 9.70 4.45
N VAL A 14 -7.56 9.04 3.53
CA VAL A 14 -6.17 9.40 3.21
C VAL A 14 -6.09 10.76 2.55
N LEU A 15 -7.04 11.12 1.67
CA LEU A 15 -7.08 12.46 1.08
C LEU A 15 -7.34 13.54 2.13
N LEU A 16 -8.22 13.31 3.09
CA LEU A 16 -8.45 14.23 4.21
C LEU A 16 -7.22 14.34 5.12
N LEU A 17 -6.55 13.23 5.40
CA LEU A 17 -5.32 13.25 6.18
C LEU A 17 -4.21 14.02 5.45
N VAL A 18 -4.02 13.75 4.17
CA VAL A 18 -2.93 14.32 3.38
C VAL A 18 -3.19 15.77 3.01
N PHE A 19 -4.38 16.11 2.49
CA PHE A 19 -4.70 17.45 2.00
C PHE A 19 -5.42 18.32 3.05
N GLY A 20 -6.20 17.72 3.94
CA GLY A 20 -6.90 18.45 4.99
C GLY A 20 -6.03 18.75 6.22
N LEU A 21 -5.17 17.80 6.62
CA LEU A 21 -4.37 17.93 7.83
C LEU A 21 -2.88 18.18 7.55
N TYR A 22 -2.26 17.37 6.69
CA TYR A 22 -0.81 17.38 6.50
C TYR A 22 -0.32 18.52 5.61
N PHE A 23 -0.86 18.66 4.39
CA PHE A 23 -0.44 19.66 3.40
C PHE A 23 -0.50 21.11 3.90
N PRO A 24 -1.57 21.58 4.57
CA PRO A 24 -1.63 22.95 5.07
C PRO A 24 -0.59 23.23 6.18
N ARG A 25 -0.16 22.21 6.92
CA ARG A 25 0.75 22.37 8.06
C ARG A 25 2.22 22.22 7.69
N ASN A 26 2.56 21.32 6.76
CA ASN A 26 3.95 20.97 6.48
C ASN A 26 4.46 21.48 5.13
N ARG A 27 3.59 21.77 4.14
CA ARG A 27 3.94 22.27 2.78
C ARG A 27 5.00 21.47 1.99
N ARG A 28 5.45 20.31 2.48
CA ARG A 28 6.41 19.41 1.81
C ARG A 28 5.67 18.45 0.89
N ARG A 29 5.87 18.62 -0.43
CA ARG A 29 5.21 17.82 -1.48
C ARG A 29 5.72 16.38 -1.53
N ASP A 30 6.97 16.15 -1.14
CA ASP A 30 7.61 14.83 -1.23
C ASP A 30 6.93 13.80 -0.31
N MET A 31 6.45 14.25 0.87
CA MET A 31 5.72 13.40 1.82
C MET A 31 4.28 13.10 1.39
N VAL A 32 3.67 13.92 0.53
CA VAL A 32 2.31 13.68 0.01
C VAL A 32 2.31 12.42 -0.85
N VAL A 33 3.28 12.31 -1.76
CA VAL A 33 3.44 11.12 -2.62
C VAL A 33 3.74 9.89 -1.77
N ALA A 34 4.60 10.04 -0.76
CA ALA A 34 4.94 8.93 0.12
C ALA A 34 3.74 8.40 0.92
N LEU A 35 2.94 9.30 1.50
CA LEU A 35 1.77 8.91 2.30
C LEU A 35 0.67 8.27 1.45
N LEU A 36 0.40 8.82 0.26
CA LEU A 36 -0.59 8.27 -0.66
C LEU A 36 -0.15 6.91 -1.21
N GLY A 37 1.08 6.81 -1.72
CA GLY A 37 1.60 5.57 -2.30
C GLY A 37 1.61 4.42 -1.30
N VAL A 38 2.09 4.66 -0.06
CA VAL A 38 2.09 3.64 0.99
C VAL A 38 0.68 3.20 1.35
N ASN A 39 -0.26 4.13 1.53
CA ASN A 39 -1.64 3.78 1.90
C ASN A 39 -2.33 2.95 0.81
N VAL A 40 -2.22 3.35 -0.46
CA VAL A 40 -2.82 2.62 -1.58
C VAL A 40 -2.18 1.23 -1.75
N ALA A 41 -0.85 1.12 -1.63
CA ALA A 41 -0.13 -0.15 -1.67
C ALA A 41 -0.61 -1.11 -0.56
N VAL A 42 -0.72 -0.62 0.68
CA VAL A 42 -1.19 -1.43 1.82
C VAL A 42 -2.65 -1.86 1.64
N MET A 43 -3.52 -0.96 1.20
CA MET A 43 -4.92 -1.25 0.92
C MET A 43 -5.05 -2.34 -0.17
N ALA A 44 -4.26 -2.26 -1.25
CA ALA A 44 -4.27 -3.26 -2.31
C ALA A 44 -3.82 -4.65 -1.81
N ILE A 45 -2.76 -4.71 -1.00
CA ILE A 45 -2.28 -5.95 -0.37
C ILE A 45 -3.37 -6.53 0.55
N ALA A 46 -3.98 -5.71 1.40
CA ALA A 46 -5.04 -6.14 2.31
C ALA A 46 -6.27 -6.68 1.55
N THR A 47 -6.64 -6.04 0.45
CA THR A 47 -7.76 -6.48 -0.40
C THR A 47 -7.48 -7.85 -1.02
N THR A 48 -6.25 -8.05 -1.48
CA THR A 48 -5.77 -9.33 -2.03
C THR A 48 -5.83 -10.44 -0.97
N PHE A 49 -5.39 -10.14 0.24
CA PHE A 49 -5.35 -11.06 1.36
C PHE A 49 -6.73 -11.42 1.92
N SER A 50 -7.75 -10.60 1.70
CA SER A 50 -9.10 -10.89 2.18
C SER A 50 -9.79 -12.08 1.49
N ASN A 51 -9.26 -12.57 0.36
CA ASN A 51 -9.85 -13.69 -0.40
C ASN A 51 -9.03 -14.97 -0.36
N VAL A 52 -7.75 -14.88 0.02
CA VAL A 52 -6.87 -16.03 0.15
C VAL A 52 -6.90 -16.40 1.63
N GLU A 53 -7.05 -17.68 1.98
CA GLU A 53 -6.63 -18.13 3.31
C GLU A 53 -5.14 -17.81 3.41
N VAL A 54 -4.82 -16.65 3.98
CA VAL A 54 -3.44 -16.18 4.10
C VAL A 54 -2.76 -17.19 5.00
N ASN A 55 -2.08 -18.14 4.37
CA ASN A 55 -1.25 -19.07 5.09
C ASN A 55 -0.23 -18.18 5.82
N LEU A 56 -0.18 -18.28 7.16
CA LEU A 56 0.61 -17.43 8.04
C LEU A 56 2.04 -17.18 7.52
N GLY A 57 2.60 -18.13 6.76
CA GLY A 57 3.89 -18.02 6.07
C GLY A 57 4.03 -16.86 5.08
N LEU A 58 2.97 -16.41 4.40
CA LEU A 58 3.05 -15.31 3.42
C LEU A 58 3.08 -13.95 4.12
N GLY A 59 2.27 -13.78 5.17
CA GLY A 59 2.33 -12.61 6.07
C GLY A 59 3.68 -12.52 6.80
N LEU A 60 4.20 -13.65 7.29
CA LEU A 60 5.55 -13.75 7.87
C LEU A 60 6.66 -13.46 6.85
N GLY A 61 6.53 -13.93 5.62
CA GLY A 61 7.48 -13.68 4.53
C GLY A 61 7.58 -12.19 4.16
N LEU A 62 6.44 -11.50 4.04
CA LEU A 62 6.42 -10.05 3.80
C LEU A 62 7.00 -9.27 5.00
N PHE A 63 6.71 -9.69 6.23
CA PHE A 63 7.33 -9.12 7.42
C PHE A 63 8.85 -9.35 7.45
N GLY A 64 9.33 -10.49 6.95
CA GLY A 64 10.74 -10.81 6.78
C GLY A 64 11.44 -9.94 5.73
N VAL A 65 10.79 -9.70 4.59
CA VAL A 65 11.33 -8.78 3.56
C VAL A 65 11.39 -7.34 4.10
N LEU A 66 10.34 -6.88 4.77
CA LEU A 66 10.29 -5.55 5.40
C LEU A 66 11.31 -5.40 6.54
N SER A 67 11.57 -6.46 7.33
CA SER A 67 12.58 -6.42 8.39
C SER A 67 13.99 -6.33 7.82
N ILE A 68 14.27 -6.98 6.68
CA ILE A 68 15.56 -6.86 5.96
C ILE A 68 15.74 -5.46 5.35
N ILE A 69 14.68 -4.83 4.86
CA ILE A 69 14.72 -3.46 4.32
C ILE A 69 15.16 -2.43 5.38
N ARG A 70 14.89 -2.68 6.67
CA ARG A 70 15.33 -1.82 7.78
C ARG A 70 16.79 -2.05 8.22
N LEU A 71 17.48 -3.11 7.77
CA LEU A 71 18.81 -3.50 8.29
C LEU A 71 20.02 -2.88 7.57
N ARG A 72 19.85 -1.82 6.76
CA ARG A 72 21.00 -1.10 6.17
C ARG A 72 21.25 0.23 6.87
N SER A 73 22.53 0.59 6.98
CA SER A 73 23.13 1.63 7.83
C SER A 73 22.73 3.09 7.51
N SER A 74 21.70 3.30 6.69
CA SER A 74 21.15 4.61 6.34
C SER A 74 19.63 4.54 6.48
N GLU A 75 19.05 5.43 7.28
CA GLU A 75 17.59 5.55 7.37
C GLU A 75 17.02 5.86 5.98
N LEU A 76 16.15 4.99 5.47
CA LEU A 76 15.46 5.20 4.20
C LEU A 76 14.58 6.45 4.30
N GLY A 77 14.65 7.30 3.28
CA GLY A 77 13.75 8.43 3.12
C GLY A 77 12.31 7.94 2.94
N GLN A 78 11.33 8.73 3.39
CA GLN A 78 9.92 8.37 3.30
C GLN A 78 9.46 8.07 1.86
N GLN A 79 10.03 8.76 0.86
CA GLN A 79 9.73 8.52 -0.54
C GLN A 79 10.31 7.19 -1.05
N GLU A 80 11.49 6.80 -0.60
CA GLU A 80 12.10 5.51 -0.94
C GLU A 80 11.26 4.36 -0.38
N ILE A 81 10.82 4.50 0.87
CA ILE A 81 9.90 3.54 1.51
C ILE A 81 8.62 3.38 0.68
N ALA A 82 8.06 4.49 0.18
CA ALA A 82 6.87 4.44 -0.66
C ALA A 82 7.10 3.66 -1.96
N TYR A 83 8.21 3.91 -2.66
CA TYR A 83 8.54 3.14 -3.87
C TYR A 83 8.77 1.66 -3.59
N TYR A 84 9.43 1.31 -2.47
CA TYR A 84 9.61 -0.09 -2.09
C TYR A 84 8.27 -0.77 -1.78
N PHE A 85 7.36 -0.10 -1.07
CA PHE A 85 6.03 -0.63 -0.80
C PHE A 85 5.19 -0.77 -2.05
N SER A 86 5.18 0.23 -2.94
CA SER A 86 4.47 0.15 -4.22
C SER A 86 5.00 -1.01 -5.07
N SER A 87 6.32 -1.15 -5.20
CA SER A 87 6.93 -2.26 -5.96
C SER A 87 6.57 -3.62 -5.38
N LEU A 88 6.54 -3.75 -4.05
CA LEU A 88 6.16 -4.99 -3.37
C LEU A 88 4.68 -5.31 -3.61
N ALA A 89 3.79 -4.32 -3.48
CA ALA A 89 2.37 -4.47 -3.72
C ALA A 89 2.09 -4.93 -5.16
N ILE A 90 2.73 -4.32 -6.16
CA ILE A 90 2.60 -4.73 -7.57
C ILE A 90 3.05 -6.18 -7.76
N GLY A 91 4.22 -6.56 -7.22
CA GLY A 91 4.73 -7.93 -7.31
C GLY A 91 3.79 -8.95 -6.65
N LEU A 92 3.20 -8.60 -5.51
CA LEU A 92 2.26 -9.45 -4.80
C LEU A 92 0.92 -9.59 -5.54
N LEU A 93 0.38 -8.48 -6.05
CA LEU A 93 -0.84 -8.48 -6.86
C LEU A 93 -0.71 -9.35 -8.11
N GLY A 94 0.50 -9.43 -8.68
CA GLY A 94 0.79 -10.27 -9.84
C GLY A 94 1.00 -11.75 -9.49
N GLY A 95 1.40 -12.05 -8.25
CA GLY A 95 1.61 -13.41 -7.77
C GLY A 95 0.33 -14.12 -7.31
N VAL A 96 -0.79 -13.41 -7.15
CA VAL A 96 -2.04 -13.96 -6.61
C VAL A 96 -3.18 -13.79 -7.63
N GLN A 97 -3.89 -14.88 -7.92
CA GLN A 97 -5.11 -14.82 -8.72
C GLN A 97 -6.27 -14.29 -7.87
N ILE A 98 -6.79 -13.12 -8.24
CA ILE A 98 -7.93 -12.47 -7.56
C ILE A 98 -9.12 -12.51 -8.51
N GLU A 99 -10.26 -12.99 -8.01
CA GLU A 99 -11.51 -12.94 -8.74
C GLU A 99 -12.38 -11.76 -8.28
N PRO A 100 -12.99 -11.01 -9.22
CA PRO A 100 -12.84 -11.12 -10.67
C PRO A 100 -11.49 -10.60 -11.19
N ALA A 101 -10.99 -11.19 -12.30
CA ALA A 101 -9.62 -11.00 -12.80
C ALA A 101 -9.21 -9.55 -13.11
N TRP A 102 -10.16 -8.64 -13.32
CA TRP A 102 -9.89 -7.22 -13.57
C TRP A 102 -9.49 -6.45 -12.30
N VAL A 103 -9.72 -7.00 -11.11
CA VAL A 103 -9.40 -6.33 -9.84
C VAL A 103 -7.91 -6.20 -9.62
N SER A 104 -7.12 -7.25 -9.93
CA SER A 104 -5.66 -7.22 -9.81
C SER A 104 -5.01 -6.10 -10.65
N PRO A 105 -5.26 -5.99 -11.98
CA PRO A 105 -4.69 -4.90 -12.78
C PRO A 105 -5.25 -3.52 -12.40
N ALA A 106 -6.49 -3.41 -11.91
CA ALA A 106 -7.03 -2.14 -11.43
C ALA A 106 -6.32 -1.67 -10.15
N LEU A 107 -6.01 -2.58 -9.23
CA LEU A 107 -5.22 -2.27 -8.03
C LEU A 107 -3.77 -1.96 -8.38
N MET A 108 -3.15 -2.69 -9.32
CA MET A 108 -1.80 -2.38 -9.80
C MET A 108 -1.70 -0.98 -10.41
N ALA A 109 -2.72 -0.55 -11.16
CA ALA A 109 -2.74 0.79 -11.76
C ALA A 109 -2.96 1.91 -10.73
N ALA A 110 -3.52 1.59 -9.56
CA ALA A 110 -3.74 2.54 -8.48
C ALA A 110 -2.48 2.77 -7.61
N VAL A 111 -1.60 1.77 -7.53
CA VAL A 111 -0.35 1.75 -6.75
C VAL A 111 0.78 2.48 -7.47
#